data_AF-A0A954P073-F1
#
_entry.id   AF-A0A954P073-F1
#
_cell.length_a   1.000
_cell.length_b   1.000
_cell.length_c   1.000
_cell.angle_alpha   90.00
_cell.angle_beta   90.00
_cell.angle_gamma   90.00
#
_symmetry.space_group_name_H-M   'P 1'
#
loop_
_entity.id
_entity.type
_entity.pdbx_description
1 polymer ?
#
loop_
_entity_poly.entity_id
_entity_poly.type
_entity_poly.pdbx_seq_one_letter_code
_entity_poly.pdbx_strand_id
1 'polypeptide(L)'
;MNDTTARMIHKTLIAAMLLTIPAILLVAEEPTPGYNHKIPAKIMTPDKVETSIGTLNFFDGMPDEATVDRLYDNLLRIRGVETFLSGIPATSIEGLREGHVEMGADAFHKFIILDKLLDSSPLFLTGNTDTVYCSGFFDLQKTGPMVIEVPAKCGPGTVNDAYFRFVVDMGIPGPDRGAGGRYLILPPEYEGDLEGP
;
A
#
# COMPACT_ATOMS: atom_id res chain seq x y z
N MET A 1 22.09 -55.34 -79.88
CA MET A 1 21.33 -54.19 -79.33
C MET A 1 22.28 -53.53 -78.34
N ASN A 2 22.94 -52.46 -78.80
CA ASN A 2 24.38 -52.31 -78.56
C ASN A 2 24.74 -51.60 -77.25
N ASP A 3 25.72 -52.21 -76.58
CA ASP A 3 26.33 -51.93 -75.26
C ASP A 3 27.01 -50.54 -75.14
N THR A 4 26.89 -49.71 -76.19
CA THR A 4 27.55 -48.41 -76.29
C THR A 4 26.69 -47.28 -75.71
N THR A 5 25.36 -47.41 -75.72
CA THR A 5 24.44 -46.32 -75.30
C THR A 5 24.25 -46.26 -73.78
N ALA A 6 24.40 -47.39 -73.06
CA ALA A 6 24.27 -47.46 -71.61
C ALA A 6 25.49 -46.88 -70.86
N ARG A 7 26.70 -46.98 -71.44
CA ARG A 7 27.95 -46.48 -70.82
C ARG A 7 28.11 -44.96 -70.89
N MET A 8 27.39 -44.29 -71.78
CA MET A 8 27.49 -42.83 -71.94
C MET A 8 26.65 -42.08 -70.90
N ILE A 9 25.52 -42.64 -70.47
CA ILE A 9 24.63 -42.01 -69.46
C ILE A 9 25.24 -42.11 -68.04
N HIS A 10 26.04 -43.14 -67.78
CA HIS A 10 26.66 -43.34 -66.46
C HIS A 10 27.90 -42.47 -66.20
N LYS A 11 28.57 -41.98 -67.25
CA LYS A 11 29.78 -41.15 -67.12
C LYS A 11 29.50 -39.65 -67.00
N THR A 12 28.36 -39.17 -67.49
CA THR A 12 27.99 -37.74 -67.41
C THR A 12 27.31 -37.35 -66.11
N LEU A 13 26.82 -38.30 -65.31
CA LEU A 13 26.13 -38.02 -64.05
C LEU A 13 27.05 -37.93 -62.82
N ILE A 14 28.31 -38.38 -62.93
CA ILE A 14 29.27 -38.31 -61.81
C ILE A 14 30.05 -36.96 -61.79
N ALA A 15 30.00 -36.19 -62.88
CA ALA A 15 30.77 -34.94 -63.00
C ALA A 15 30.05 -33.68 -62.48
N ALA A 16 28.80 -33.77 -62.02
CA ALA A 16 27.98 -32.61 -61.66
C ALA A 16 27.56 -32.54 -60.18
N MET A 17 28.21 -33.29 -59.30
CA MET A 17 27.86 -33.34 -57.87
C MET A 17 29.04 -33.00 -56.95
N LEU A 18 29.86 -32.03 -57.35
CA LEU A 18 30.74 -31.28 -56.43
C LEU A 18 30.15 -29.88 -56.28
N LEU A 19 29.02 -29.84 -55.58
CA LEU A 19 28.46 -28.63 -54.98
C LEU A 19 29.55 -28.04 -54.07
N THR A 20 30.14 -26.93 -54.50
CA THR A 20 30.86 -26.01 -53.61
C THR A 20 29.85 -25.42 -52.63
N ILE A 21 29.61 -26.14 -51.54
CA ILE A 21 29.00 -25.57 -50.35
C ILE A 21 30.04 -24.58 -49.79
N PRO A 22 29.76 -23.26 -49.75
CA PRO A 22 30.57 -22.39 -48.93
C PRO A 22 30.35 -22.87 -47.51
N ALA A 23 31.39 -23.42 -46.89
CA ALA A 23 31.40 -23.69 -45.46
C ALA A 23 31.23 -22.33 -44.77
N ILE A 24 29.99 -21.97 -44.47
CA ILE A 24 29.69 -20.96 -43.48
C ILE A 24 30.28 -21.55 -42.20
N LEU A 25 31.46 -21.08 -41.82
CA LEU A 25 31.99 -21.24 -40.48
C LEU A 25 30.95 -20.63 -39.55
N LEU A 26 30.07 -21.48 -39.03
CA LEU A 26 29.19 -21.14 -37.93
C LEU A 26 30.13 -20.94 -36.74
N VAL A 27 30.53 -19.69 -36.51
CA VAL A 27 31.26 -19.32 -35.30
C VAL A 27 30.30 -19.59 -34.16
N ALA A 28 30.51 -20.70 -33.45
CA ALA A 28 29.79 -20.99 -32.22
C ALA A 28 30.06 -19.81 -31.28
N GLU A 29 28.98 -19.14 -30.83
CA GLU A 29 29.14 -18.04 -29.89
C GLU A 29 29.83 -18.55 -28.62
N GLU A 30 30.80 -17.78 -28.12
CA GLU A 30 31.56 -18.21 -26.95
C GLU A 30 30.62 -18.45 -25.75
N PRO A 31 30.79 -19.57 -25.03
CA PRO A 31 29.99 -19.85 -23.85
C PRO A 31 30.16 -18.76 -22.80
N THR A 32 29.08 -18.46 -22.07
CA THR A 32 29.19 -17.57 -20.91
C THR A 32 30.19 -18.20 -19.92
N PRO A 33 31.11 -17.43 -19.30
CA PRO A 33 32.07 -17.97 -18.35
C PRO A 33 31.39 -18.85 -17.29
N GLY A 34 31.82 -20.12 -17.17
CA GLY A 34 31.21 -21.08 -16.24
C GLY A 34 30.03 -21.91 -16.80
N TYR A 35 29.63 -21.74 -18.06
CA TYR A 35 28.48 -22.42 -18.67
C TYR A 35 28.86 -23.18 -19.95
N ASN A 36 28.01 -24.18 -20.30
CA ASN A 36 28.17 -24.99 -21.51
C ASN A 36 27.69 -24.28 -22.79
N HIS A 37 26.89 -23.21 -22.65
CA HIS A 37 26.28 -22.47 -23.75
C HIS A 37 26.31 -20.97 -23.45
N LYS A 38 26.24 -20.14 -24.50
CA LYS A 38 26.03 -18.70 -24.33
C LYS A 38 24.63 -18.46 -23.79
N ILE A 39 24.55 -17.76 -22.66
CA ILE A 39 23.30 -17.31 -22.07
C ILE A 39 22.92 -15.98 -22.75
N PRO A 40 21.70 -15.85 -23.29
CA PRO A 40 21.24 -14.58 -23.84
C PRO A 40 21.28 -13.46 -22.78
N ALA A 41 21.93 -12.33 -23.09
CA ALA A 41 22.06 -11.22 -22.14
C ALA A 41 20.71 -10.70 -21.61
N LYS A 42 19.63 -10.80 -22.39
CA LYS A 42 18.27 -10.39 -21.99
C LYS A 42 17.66 -11.20 -20.84
N ILE A 43 18.21 -12.38 -20.51
CA ILE A 43 17.78 -13.19 -19.36
C ILE A 43 18.79 -13.18 -18.23
N MET A 44 19.86 -12.38 -18.35
CA MET A 44 20.84 -12.18 -17.28
C MET A 44 20.55 -10.86 -16.55
N THR A 45 20.91 -10.79 -15.28
CA THR A 45 20.95 -9.54 -14.55
C THR A 45 22.11 -8.70 -15.09
N PRO A 46 21.89 -7.45 -15.55
CA PRO A 46 22.98 -6.58 -15.96
C PRO A 46 23.91 -6.27 -14.78
N ASP A 47 25.22 -6.22 -15.02
CA ASP A 47 26.21 -5.85 -14.00
C ASP A 47 26.00 -4.43 -13.45
N LYS A 48 25.33 -3.57 -14.21
CA LYS A 48 25.00 -2.19 -13.84
C LYS A 48 23.60 -1.81 -14.28
N VAL A 49 22.85 -1.21 -13.37
CA VAL A 49 21.50 -0.69 -13.63
C VAL A 49 21.42 0.74 -13.09
N GLU A 50 21.19 1.71 -13.97
CA GLU A 50 20.97 3.10 -13.58
C GLU A 50 19.52 3.29 -13.09
N THR A 51 19.37 3.88 -11.91
CA THR A 51 18.06 4.11 -11.29
C THR A 51 17.97 5.49 -10.65
N SER A 52 16.76 5.90 -10.25
CA SER A 52 16.55 7.17 -9.54
C SER A 52 17.20 7.24 -8.15
N ILE A 53 17.60 6.10 -7.58
CA ILE A 53 18.31 6.03 -6.29
C ILE A 53 19.82 5.89 -6.46
N GLY A 54 20.31 6.00 -7.70
CA GLY A 54 21.70 5.81 -8.08
C GLY A 54 21.91 4.50 -8.85
N THR A 55 23.16 4.25 -9.24
CA THR A 55 23.57 3.04 -9.94
C THR A 55 23.54 1.83 -8.99
N LEU A 56 22.97 0.73 -9.46
CA LEU A 56 23.01 -0.58 -8.79
C LEU A 56 24.03 -1.45 -9.52
N ASN A 57 24.97 -2.04 -8.79
CA ASN A 57 25.99 -2.92 -9.35
C ASN A 57 25.77 -4.37 -8.92
N PHE A 58 26.03 -5.28 -9.84
CA PHE A 58 25.87 -6.71 -9.63
C PHE A 58 27.10 -7.46 -10.14
N PHE A 59 27.42 -8.57 -9.48
CA PHE A 59 28.35 -9.58 -9.96
C PHE A 59 27.66 -10.94 -9.89
N ASP A 60 27.52 -11.61 -11.03
CA ASP A 60 26.77 -12.88 -11.14
C ASP A 60 25.35 -12.78 -10.55
N GLY A 61 24.70 -11.63 -10.77
CA GLY A 61 23.38 -11.31 -10.23
C GLY A 61 23.33 -10.97 -8.74
N MET A 62 24.44 -11.10 -8.01
CA MET A 62 24.54 -10.70 -6.60
C MET A 62 24.86 -9.20 -6.48
N PRO A 63 24.13 -8.42 -5.68
CA PRO A 63 24.44 -7.02 -5.46
C PRO A 63 25.74 -6.85 -4.66
N ASP A 64 26.50 -5.80 -4.94
CA ASP A 64 27.60 -5.38 -4.06
C ASP A 64 27.06 -4.74 -2.77
N GLU A 65 27.93 -4.57 -1.76
CA GLU A 65 27.57 -4.01 -0.44
C GLU A 65 26.90 -2.63 -0.57
N ALA A 66 27.45 -1.74 -1.42
CA ALA A 66 26.88 -0.42 -1.64
C ALA A 66 25.47 -0.46 -2.29
N THR A 67 25.20 -1.44 -3.14
CA THR A 67 23.88 -1.68 -3.74
C THR A 67 22.91 -2.21 -2.70
N VAL A 68 23.35 -3.13 -1.83
CA VAL A 68 22.53 -3.64 -0.72
C VAL A 68 22.10 -2.49 0.19
N ASP A 69 23.04 -1.66 0.65
CA ASP A 69 22.75 -0.51 1.51
C ASP A 69 21.77 0.46 0.85
N ARG A 70 22.03 0.83 -0.41
CA ARG A 70 21.16 1.71 -1.20
C ARG A 70 19.74 1.16 -1.33
N LEU A 71 19.59 -0.15 -1.54
CA LEU A 71 18.28 -0.79 -1.66
C LEU A 71 17.54 -0.79 -0.32
N TYR A 72 18.22 -1.07 0.80
CA TYR A 72 17.61 -1.01 2.13
C TYR A 72 17.25 0.42 2.56
N ASP A 73 18.11 1.40 2.28
CA ASP A 73 17.82 2.81 2.53
C ASP A 73 16.60 3.28 1.73
N ASN A 74 16.53 2.88 0.45
CA ASN A 74 15.38 3.18 -0.37
C ASN A 74 14.10 2.51 0.14
N LEU A 75 14.18 1.24 0.56
CA LEU A 75 13.04 0.52 1.15
C LEU A 75 12.55 1.21 2.42
N LEU A 76 13.47 1.62 3.29
CA LEU A 76 13.15 2.37 4.50
C LEU A 76 12.47 3.70 4.18
N ARG A 77 12.99 4.44 3.21
CA ARG A 77 12.38 5.70 2.74
C ARG A 77 10.96 5.49 2.23
N ILE A 78 10.72 4.46 1.40
CA ILE A 78 9.39 4.15 0.87
C ILE A 78 8.42 3.83 2.01
N ARG A 79 8.82 2.96 2.93
CA ARG A 79 8.00 2.60 4.10
C ARG A 79 7.73 3.80 5.01
N GLY A 80 8.69 4.71 5.16
CA GLY A 80 8.52 5.96 5.91
C GLY A 80 7.45 6.87 5.29
N VAL A 81 7.50 7.06 3.98
CA VAL A 81 6.48 7.84 3.24
C VAL A 81 5.11 7.19 3.35
N GLU A 82 5.01 5.87 3.18
CA GLU A 82 3.76 5.12 3.32
C GLU A 82 3.17 5.24 4.72
N THR A 83 4.01 5.12 5.76
CA THR A 83 3.61 5.28 7.16
C THR A 83 3.09 6.69 7.43
N PHE A 84 3.78 7.72 6.93
CA PHE A 84 3.33 9.11 7.08
C PHE A 84 1.95 9.33 6.45
N LEU A 85 1.77 8.92 5.18
CA LEU A 85 0.53 9.12 4.45
C LEU A 85 -0.64 8.32 5.05
N SER A 86 -0.40 7.07 5.42
CA SER A 86 -1.41 6.22 6.06
C SER A 86 -1.75 6.64 7.50
N GLY A 87 -0.83 7.33 8.18
CA GLY A 87 -1.01 7.84 9.54
C GLY A 87 -1.75 9.18 9.64
N ILE A 88 -2.03 9.86 8.52
CA ILE A 88 -2.68 11.20 8.53
C ILE A 88 -4.01 11.20 9.31
N PRO A 89 -4.95 10.26 9.08
CA PRO A 89 -6.25 10.29 9.78
C PRO A 89 -6.08 10.14 11.30
N ALA A 90 -5.27 9.18 11.74
CA ALA A 90 -5.01 8.94 13.16
C ALA A 90 -4.34 10.15 13.82
N THR A 91 -3.36 10.76 13.15
CA THR A 91 -2.66 11.95 13.65
C THR A 91 -3.61 13.15 13.75
N SER A 92 -4.54 13.32 12.81
CA SER A 92 -5.54 14.40 12.86
C SER A 92 -6.49 14.25 14.06
N ILE A 93 -6.94 13.02 14.34
CA ILE A 93 -7.82 12.71 15.46
C ILE A 93 -7.08 12.85 16.79
N GLU A 94 -5.83 12.40 16.85
CA GLU A 94 -4.99 12.55 18.03
C GLU A 94 -4.70 14.02 18.35
N GLY A 95 -4.43 14.85 17.33
CA GLY A 95 -4.24 16.30 17.53
C GLY A 95 -5.50 16.99 18.11
N LEU A 96 -6.70 16.60 17.65
CA LEU A 96 -7.95 17.06 18.27
C LEU A 96 -8.07 16.57 19.71
N ARG A 97 -7.78 15.30 19.98
CA ARG A 97 -7.83 14.70 21.32
C ARG A 97 -6.89 15.42 22.29
N GLU A 98 -5.64 15.69 21.89
CA GLU A 98 -4.67 16.43 22.70
C GLU A 98 -5.18 17.85 23.01
N GLY A 99 -5.68 18.57 22.00
CA GLY A 99 -6.28 19.89 22.22
C GLY A 99 -7.46 19.86 23.19
N HIS A 100 -8.30 18.82 23.15
CA HIS A 100 -9.39 18.64 24.11
C HIS A 100 -8.87 18.43 25.54
N VAL A 101 -7.81 17.64 25.70
CA VAL A 101 -7.17 17.43 27.01
C VAL A 101 -6.59 18.73 27.55
N GLU A 102 -5.93 19.54 26.72
CA GLU A 102 -5.41 20.86 27.12
C GLU A 102 -6.53 21.82 27.56
N MET A 103 -7.73 21.68 26.98
CA MET A 103 -8.93 22.41 27.39
C MET A 103 -9.64 21.83 28.63
N GLY A 104 -9.11 20.74 29.22
CA GLY A 104 -9.63 20.12 30.45
C GLY A 104 -10.58 18.94 30.24
N ALA A 105 -10.80 18.48 29.01
CA ALA A 105 -11.53 17.24 28.72
C ALA A 105 -10.58 16.03 28.79
N ASP A 106 -10.05 15.79 29.99
CA ASP A 106 -9.06 14.75 30.32
C ASP A 106 -9.67 13.42 30.82
N ALA A 107 -10.99 13.28 30.73
CA ALA A 107 -11.72 12.08 31.16
C ALA A 107 -12.81 11.72 30.16
N PHE A 108 -13.13 10.42 30.08
CA PHE A 108 -14.06 9.85 29.09
C PHE A 108 -15.49 10.42 29.12
N HIS A 109 -15.90 11.04 30.22
CA HIS A 109 -17.21 11.65 30.41
C HIS A 109 -17.17 13.19 30.29
N LYS A 110 -16.02 13.76 29.92
CA LYS A 110 -15.86 15.20 29.69
C LYS A 110 -15.85 15.47 28.19
N PHE A 111 -16.75 16.34 27.77
CA PHE A 111 -16.92 16.76 26.38
C PHE A 111 -16.59 18.25 26.25
N ILE A 112 -16.02 18.63 25.11
CA ILE A 112 -15.87 20.02 24.73
C ILE A 112 -17.10 20.43 23.94
N ILE A 113 -17.71 21.54 24.36
CA ILE A 113 -18.80 22.19 23.64
C ILE A 113 -18.24 23.46 23.03
N LEU A 114 -18.32 23.55 21.71
CA LEU A 114 -18.12 24.79 20.96
C LEU A 114 -19.51 25.40 20.76
N ASP A 115 -19.94 26.18 21.75
CA ASP A 115 -21.31 26.71 21.89
C ASP A 115 -21.60 27.91 20.99
N LYS A 116 -20.58 28.38 20.26
CA LYS A 116 -20.67 29.40 19.22
C LYS A 116 -20.37 28.79 17.86
N LEU A 117 -20.92 29.41 16.83
CA LEU A 117 -20.52 29.15 15.45
C LEU A 117 -19.03 29.40 15.30
N LEU A 118 -18.34 28.48 14.61
CA LEU A 118 -16.90 28.61 14.42
C LEU A 118 -16.59 29.74 13.44
N ASP A 119 -15.38 30.27 13.57
CA ASP A 119 -14.75 31.19 12.64
C ASP A 119 -13.28 30.78 12.43
N SER A 120 -12.41 31.69 12.00
CA SER A 120 -10.98 31.40 11.79
C SER A 120 -10.14 31.41 13.08
N SER A 121 -10.72 31.73 14.23
CA SER A 121 -10.03 31.82 15.51
C SER A 121 -9.66 30.46 16.13
N PRO A 122 -10.56 29.46 16.19
CA PRO A 122 -10.22 28.15 16.74
C PRO A 122 -9.29 27.36 15.80
N LEU A 123 -8.35 26.62 16.40
CA LEU A 123 -7.54 25.63 15.70
C LEU A 123 -8.35 24.34 15.52
N PHE A 124 -9.38 24.40 14.67
CA PHE A 124 -10.28 23.29 14.37
C PHE A 124 -10.31 23.05 12.86
N LEU A 125 -9.88 21.87 12.41
CA LEU A 125 -9.77 21.57 10.99
C LEU A 125 -11.16 21.56 10.32
N THR A 126 -11.36 22.45 9.35
CA THR A 126 -12.59 22.54 8.53
C THR A 126 -13.88 22.61 9.35
N GLY A 127 -13.84 23.32 10.48
CA GLY A 127 -15.01 23.53 11.32
C GLY A 127 -16.13 24.26 10.58
N ASN A 128 -17.38 23.84 10.81
CA ASN A 128 -18.56 24.46 10.22
C ASN A 128 -18.88 25.80 10.92
N THR A 129 -19.28 26.79 10.13
CA THR A 129 -19.68 28.14 10.57
C THR A 129 -21.17 28.28 10.81
N ASP A 130 -21.97 27.23 10.62
CA ASP A 130 -23.44 27.24 10.72
C ASP A 130 -23.99 26.30 11.81
N THR A 131 -23.12 25.50 12.44
CA THR A 131 -23.51 24.55 13.50
C THR A 131 -22.58 24.61 14.69
N VAL A 132 -23.12 24.47 15.89
CA VAL A 132 -22.35 24.26 17.13
C VAL A 132 -21.85 22.81 17.21
N TYR A 133 -20.77 22.58 17.95
CA TYR A 133 -20.17 21.25 18.11
C TYR A 133 -20.19 20.79 19.57
N CYS A 134 -20.32 19.49 19.75
CA CYS A 134 -20.02 18.79 20.99
C CYS A 134 -19.19 17.55 20.63
N SER A 135 -17.99 17.44 21.18
CA SER A 135 -17.07 16.35 20.89
C SER A 135 -16.36 15.87 22.14
N GLY A 136 -16.11 14.57 22.19
CA GLY A 136 -15.43 13.90 23.28
C GLY A 136 -14.66 12.70 22.75
N PHE A 137 -13.70 12.25 23.55
CA PHE A 137 -12.84 11.12 23.22
C PHE A 137 -12.81 10.16 24.40
N PHE A 138 -12.77 8.86 24.10
CA PHE A 138 -12.73 7.82 25.11
C PHE A 138 -11.88 6.65 24.64
N ASP A 139 -11.30 5.94 25.60
CA ASP A 139 -10.43 4.78 25.39
C ASP A 139 -11.11 3.56 26.01
N LEU A 140 -11.72 2.74 25.14
CA LEU A 140 -12.50 1.58 25.54
C LEU A 140 -11.65 0.48 26.19
N GLN A 141 -10.32 0.47 26.01
CA GLN A 141 -9.45 -0.45 26.74
C GLN A 141 -9.38 -0.10 28.23
N LYS A 142 -9.54 1.18 28.58
CA LYS A 142 -9.53 1.67 29.97
C LYS A 142 -10.92 1.67 30.58
N THR A 143 -11.93 2.10 29.82
CA THR A 143 -13.29 2.25 30.35
C THR A 143 -14.11 0.97 30.28
N GLY A 144 -13.73 0.03 29.40
CA GLY A 144 -14.61 -1.06 28.98
C GLY A 144 -15.79 -0.54 28.15
N PRO A 145 -16.86 -1.34 28.02
CA PRO A 145 -18.10 -0.93 27.36
C PRO A 145 -18.67 0.39 27.90
N MET A 146 -19.15 1.24 27.00
CA MET A 146 -19.68 2.56 27.32
C MET A 146 -21.05 2.77 26.68
N VAL A 147 -21.97 3.44 27.38
CA VAL A 147 -23.21 3.94 26.78
C VAL A 147 -23.08 5.43 26.48
N ILE A 148 -23.37 5.82 25.24
CA ILE A 148 -23.56 7.21 24.82
C ILE A 148 -25.07 7.46 24.75
N GLU A 149 -25.56 8.40 25.55
CA GLU A 149 -26.96 8.83 25.52
C GLU A 149 -27.09 10.10 24.67
N VAL A 150 -27.89 10.00 23.61
CA VAL A 150 -28.18 11.10 22.69
C VAL A 150 -29.58 11.62 22.99
N PRO A 151 -29.72 12.90 23.39
CA PRO A 151 -31.03 13.47 23.63
C PRO A 151 -31.86 13.59 22.34
N ALA A 152 -33.18 13.62 22.48
CA ALA A 152 -34.08 13.84 21.36
C ALA A 152 -33.76 15.17 20.65
N LYS A 153 -33.76 15.14 19.31
CA LYS A 153 -33.48 16.27 18.41
C LYS A 153 -32.04 16.81 18.48
N CYS A 154 -31.12 16.14 19.19
CA CYS A 154 -29.70 16.45 19.12
C CYS A 154 -29.05 15.78 17.90
N GLY A 155 -27.94 16.36 17.45
CA GLY A 155 -27.18 15.89 16.29
C GLY A 155 -27.44 16.72 15.02
N PRO A 156 -26.95 16.26 13.86
CA PRO A 156 -26.33 14.95 13.64
C PRO A 156 -25.01 14.76 14.41
N GLY A 157 -24.70 13.52 14.79
CA GLY A 157 -23.43 13.14 15.40
C GLY A 157 -22.93 11.82 14.84
N THR A 158 -21.64 11.53 14.99
CA THR A 158 -21.03 10.31 14.44
C THR A 158 -20.00 9.80 15.42
N VAL A 159 -19.95 8.48 15.61
CA VAL A 159 -18.85 7.79 16.27
C VAL A 159 -17.89 7.28 15.21
N ASN A 160 -16.63 7.65 15.34
CA ASN A 160 -15.53 7.14 14.53
C ASN A 160 -14.50 6.49 15.46
N ASP A 161 -13.70 5.57 14.92
CA ASP A 161 -12.55 5.04 15.64
C ASP A 161 -11.33 5.98 15.57
N ALA A 162 -10.24 5.58 16.24
CA ALA A 162 -9.00 6.37 16.32
C ALA A 162 -8.30 6.59 14.97
N TYR A 163 -8.65 5.83 13.92
CA TYR A 163 -8.18 6.03 12.54
C TYR A 163 -9.18 6.81 11.68
N PHE A 164 -10.17 7.43 12.31
CA PHE A 164 -11.26 8.16 11.68
C PHE A 164 -12.12 7.31 10.74
N ARG A 165 -12.23 6.00 11.02
CA ARG A 165 -13.13 5.11 10.29
C ARG A 165 -14.52 5.16 10.93
N PHE A 166 -15.53 5.17 10.08
CA PHE A 166 -16.94 5.19 10.49
C PHE A 166 -17.32 3.98 11.35
N VAL A 167 -18.02 4.24 12.45
CA VAL A 167 -18.65 3.21 13.28
C VAL A 167 -20.17 3.29 13.18
N VAL A 168 -20.76 4.43 13.58
CA VAL A 168 -22.21 4.63 13.58
C VAL A 168 -22.57 6.11 13.60
N ASP A 169 -23.68 6.45 12.93
CA ASP A 169 -24.31 7.78 13.03
C ASP A 169 -25.34 7.84 14.15
N MET A 170 -25.56 9.05 14.66
CA MET A 170 -26.49 9.39 15.73
C MET A 170 -27.31 10.63 15.35
N GLY A 171 -28.48 10.79 15.97
CA GLY A 171 -29.45 11.83 15.64
C GLY A 171 -30.27 11.46 14.40
N ILE A 172 -30.67 12.47 13.62
CA ILE A 172 -31.51 12.31 12.42
C ILE A 172 -31.00 11.23 11.44
N PRO A 173 -29.70 11.17 11.07
CA PRO A 173 -29.20 10.14 10.15
C PRO A 173 -28.97 8.78 10.83
N GLY A 174 -28.92 8.73 12.15
CA GLY A 174 -28.64 7.52 12.92
C GLY A 174 -29.87 6.62 13.13
N PRO A 175 -29.67 5.44 13.75
CA PRO A 175 -30.74 4.53 14.14
C PRO A 175 -31.84 5.17 14.99
N ASP A 176 -31.52 6.17 15.82
CA ASP A 176 -32.49 6.88 16.66
C ASP A 176 -33.41 7.84 15.89
N ARG A 177 -33.11 8.16 14.61
CA ARG A 177 -33.92 9.04 13.74
C ARG A 177 -34.29 10.39 14.38
N GLY A 178 -33.42 10.91 15.24
CA GLY A 178 -33.63 12.18 15.96
C GLY A 178 -34.61 12.07 17.14
N ALA A 179 -35.11 10.89 17.47
CA ALA A 179 -35.90 10.66 18.68
C ALA A 179 -35.03 10.61 19.96
N GLY A 180 -33.70 10.57 19.79
CA GLY A 180 -32.77 10.31 20.88
C GLY A 180 -32.66 8.81 21.15
N GLY A 181 -31.54 8.38 21.72
CA GLY A 181 -31.24 6.97 21.88
C GLY A 181 -30.04 6.71 22.77
N ARG A 182 -29.88 5.43 23.14
CA ARG A 182 -28.73 4.94 23.88
C ARG A 182 -27.91 4.03 22.98
N TYR A 183 -26.63 4.32 22.88
CA TYR A 183 -25.69 3.60 22.04
C TYR A 183 -24.66 2.92 22.93
N LEU A 184 -24.73 1.58 23.01
CA LEU A 184 -23.69 0.79 23.66
C LEU A 184 -22.51 0.61 22.70
N ILE A 185 -21.38 1.21 23.05
CA ILE A 185 -20.11 1.12 22.32
C ILE A 185 -19.21 0.11 23.04
N LEU A 186 -18.77 -0.91 22.31
CA LEU A 186 -17.97 -2.02 22.84
C LEU A 186 -16.50 -1.89 22.43
N PRO A 187 -15.56 -2.29 23.31
CA PRO A 187 -14.19 -2.54 22.89
C PRO A 187 -14.14 -3.57 21.74
N PRO A 188 -13.19 -3.47 20.80
CA PRO A 188 -13.07 -4.42 19.69
C PRO A 188 -12.95 -5.89 20.12
N GLU A 189 -12.32 -6.13 21.28
CA GLU A 189 -12.04 -7.47 21.84
C GLU A 189 -13.04 -7.89 22.92
N TYR A 190 -14.26 -7.33 22.92
CA TYR A 190 -15.25 -7.64 23.95
C TYR A 190 -15.85 -9.04 23.76
N GLU A 191 -15.70 -9.92 24.76
CA GLU A 191 -16.23 -11.31 24.76
C GLU A 191 -17.30 -11.55 25.84
N GLY A 192 -17.76 -10.51 26.54
CA GLY A 192 -18.74 -10.65 27.62
C GLY A 192 -20.16 -10.90 27.12
N ASP A 193 -21.01 -11.41 28.02
CA ASP A 193 -22.46 -11.48 27.80
C ASP A 193 -23.04 -10.07 27.71
N LEU A 194 -23.94 -9.86 26.75
CA LEU A 194 -24.48 -8.54 26.44
C LEU A 194 -25.98 -8.45 26.71
N GLU A 195 -26.35 -7.59 27.66
CA GLU A 195 -27.71 -7.07 27.80
C GLU A 195 -27.71 -5.60 27.34
N GLY A 196 -28.43 -5.34 26.25
CA GLY A 196 -28.50 -4.00 25.66
C GLY A 196 -29.25 -3.00 26.56
N PRO A 197 -28.92 -1.69 26.47
CA PRO A 197 -29.61 -0.63 27.21
C PRO A 197 -31.02 -0.32 26.71
#